data_AF-A0A5P9H8J9-F1
#
_entry.id   AF-A0A5P9H8J9-F1
#
_cell.length_a   1.000
_cell.length_b   1.000
_cell.length_c   1.000
_cell.angle_alpha   90.00
_cell.angle_beta   90.00
_cell.angle_gamma   90.00
#
_symmetry.space_group_name_H-M   'P 1'
#
loop_
_entity.id
_entity.type
_entity.pdbx_description
1 polymer ?
#
loop_
_entity_poly.entity_id
_entity_poly.type
_entity_poly.pdbx_seq_one_letter_code
_entity_poly.pdbx_strand_id
1 'polypeptide(L)' 'MSLKTVVVGIGYVGMSNAVLLAQHNDVTAVDVSAERVAQVNAR' A
#
# COMPACT_ATOMS: atom_id res chain seq x y z
N MET A 1 0.00 12.41 -16.10
CA MET A 1 0.04 10.95 -16.34
C MET A 1 0.04 10.29 -14.98
N SER A 2 -0.90 9.39 -14.69
CA SER A 2 -0.92 8.65 -13.41
C SER A 2 0.04 7.47 -13.51
N LEU A 3 0.95 7.32 -12.55
CA LEU A 3 1.87 6.18 -12.48
C LEU A 3 1.20 5.03 -11.71
N LYS A 4 1.52 3.78 -12.10
CA LYS A 4 1.17 2.59 -11.33
C LYS A 4 2.35 2.18 -10.47
N THR A 5 2.15 2.13 -9.16
CA THR A 5 3.19 1.84 -8.18
C THR A 5 2.81 0.65 -7.32
N VAL A 6 3.74 -0.30 -7.16
CA VAL A 6 3.58 -1.42 -6.22
C VAL A 6 4.50 -1.21 -5.03
N VAL A 7 3.95 -1.24 -3.83
CA VAL A 7 4.72 -1.18 -2.59
C VAL A 7 4.73 -2.55 -1.93
N VAL A 8 5.92 -3.16 -1.81
CA VAL A 8 6.09 -4.48 -1.21
C VAL A 8 6.47 -4.33 0.26
N GLY A 9 5.59 -4.81 1.13
CA GLY A 9 5.65 -4.69 2.59
C GLY A 9 4.75 -3.56 3.11
N ILE A 10 3.83 -3.87 4.01
CA ILE A 10 2.91 -2.92 4.66
C ILE A 10 3.27 -2.65 6.13
N GLY A 11 4.55 -2.71 6.44
CA GLY A 11 5.07 -2.14 7.69
C GLY A 11 4.98 -0.61 7.70
N TYR A 12 5.47 0.02 8.77
CA TYR A 12 5.41 1.47 8.95
C TYR A 12 5.91 2.28 7.74
N VAL A 13 7.09 1.95 7.21
CA VAL A 13 7.70 2.69 6.08
C VAL A 13 6.91 2.48 4.78
N GLY A 14 6.59 1.21 4.47
CA GLY A 14 5.88 0.87 3.24
C GLY A 14 4.48 1.48 3.22
N MET A 15 3.74 1.36 4.32
CA MET A 15 2.39 1.92 4.41
C MET A 15 2.39 3.45 4.36
N SER A 16 3.35 4.11 5.03
CA SER A 16 3.45 5.59 5.00
C SER A 16 3.68 6.11 3.59
N ASN A 17 4.57 5.47 2.82
CA ASN A 17 4.83 5.82 1.42
C ASN A 17 3.65 5.45 0.52
N ALA A 18 3.02 4.29 0.73
CA ALA A 18 1.85 3.88 -0.07
C ALA A 18 0.72 4.90 0.04
N VAL A 19 0.44 5.38 1.26
CA VAL A 19 -0.60 6.41 1.50
C VAL A 19 -0.24 7.74 0.83
N LEU A 20 1.00 8.22 0.97
CA LEU A 20 1.43 9.48 0.35
C LEU A 20 1.36 9.40 -1.18
N LEU A 21 1.85 8.30 -1.76
CA LEU A 21 1.87 8.11 -3.21
C LEU A 21 0.46 7.95 -3.80
N ALA A 22 -0.46 7.32 -3.05
CA ALA A 22 -1.85 7.08 -3.47
C ALA A 22 -2.68 8.36 -3.60
N GLN A 23 -2.19 9.50 -3.10
CA GLN A 23 -2.85 10.80 -3.27
C GLN A 23 -2.90 11.25 -4.73
N HIS A 24 -1.95 10.79 -5.56
CA HIS A 24 -1.80 11.25 -6.95
C HIS A 24 -1.55 10.12 -7.96
N ASN A 25 -1.40 8.88 -7.50
CA ASN A 25 -1.04 7.73 -8.33
C ASN A 25 -1.90 6.51 -7.99
N ASP A 26 -1.96 5.55 -8.91
CA ASP A 26 -2.55 4.23 -8.65
C ASP A 26 -1.54 3.37 -7.88
N VAL A 27 -1.86 3.04 -6.62
CA VAL A 27 -0.94 2.34 -5.72
C VAL A 27 -1.56 1.03 -5.26
N THR A 28 -0.82 -0.07 -5.45
CA THR A 28 -1.13 -1.37 -4.86
C THR A 28 -0.09 -1.72 -3.81
N ALA A 29 -0.52 -1.86 -2.55
CA ALA A 29 0.34 -2.32 -1.47
C ALA A 29 0.16 -3.83 -1.26
N VAL A 30 1.26 -4.58 -1.16
CA VAL A 30 1.26 -6.03 -0.99
C VAL A 30 2.08 -6.43 0.23
N ASP A 31 1.67 -7.48 0.95
CA ASP A 31 2.43 -8.06 2.06
C ASP A 31 2.25 -9.58 2.09
N VAL A 32 3.23 -10.29 2.64
CA VAL A 32 3.16 -11.75 2.79
C VAL A 32 2.19 -12.15 3.90
N SER A 33 1.96 -11.28 4.88
CA SER A 33 1.00 -11.52 5.95
C SER A 33 -0.42 -11.20 5.47
N ALA A 34 -1.17 -12.26 5.17
CA ALA A 34 -2.59 -12.15 4.81
C ALA A 34 -3.42 -11.42 5.89
N GLU A 35 -3.08 -11.60 7.17
CA GLU A 35 -3.72 -10.90 8.29
C GLU A 35 -3.53 -9.38 8.19
N ARG A 36 -2.30 -8.90 7.94
CA ARG A 36 -2.04 -7.47 7.79
C ARG A 36 -2.76 -6.89 6.57
N VAL A 37 -2.82 -7.63 5.48
CA VAL A 37 -3.60 -7.23 4.28
C VAL A 37 -5.08 -7.11 4.63
N ALA A 38 -5.64 -8.09 5.35
CA ALA A 38 -7.03 -8.05 5.79
C ALA A 38 -7.31 -6.86 6.71
N GLN A 39 -6.41 -6.54 7.66
CA GLN A 39 -6.57 -5.38 8.55
C GLN A 39 -6.61 -4.06 7.78
N VAL A 40 -5.78 -3.89 6.74
CA VAL A 40 -5.80 -2.69 5.88
C VAL A 40 -7.10 -2.59 5.06
N ASN A 41 -7.58 -3.72 4.56
CA ASN A 41 -8.80 -3.81 3.74
C ASN A 41 -10.10 -3.85 4.57
N ALA A 42 -10.04 -3.97 5.89
CA ALA A 42 -11.21 -4.02 6.79
C ALA A 42 -11.87 -2.64 7.03
N ARG A 43 -11.59 -1.67 6.16
CA ARG A 43 -12.22 -0.34 6.11
C ARG A 43 -13.19 -0.27 4.93
#